data_AF-K7YVU8-F1
#
_entry.id   AF-K7YVU8-F1
#
_cell.length_a   1.000
_cell.length_b   1.000
_cell.length_c   1.000
_cell.angle_alpha   90.00
_cell.angle_beta   90.00
_cell.angle_gamma   90.00
#
_symmetry.space_group_name_H-M   'P 1'
#
loop_
_entity.id
_entity.type
_entity.pdbx_description
1 polymer ?
#
loop_
_entity_poly.entity_id
_entity_poly.type
_entity_poly.pdbx_seq_one_letter_code
_entity_poly.pdbx_strand_id
1 'polypeptide(L)'
;MKAFILAVFAILMSQSVFAKTIQVTGRGSEYSYCNANSGTFCFNDIKRRAESEAERDVRWTCEMTHRGRSLTYTIFKNTFCSPSYLPPKHDGTWINCRSDARMQCEVQD
;
A
#
# COMPACT_ATOMS: atom_id res chain seq x y z
N MET A 1 -12.79 32.19 -40.72
CA MET A 1 -12.84 32.25 -39.24
C MET A 1 -13.63 31.11 -38.58
N LYS A 2 -14.82 30.72 -39.05
CA LYS A 2 -15.61 29.63 -38.43
C LYS A 2 -14.93 28.24 -38.42
N ALA A 3 -14.19 27.89 -39.47
CA ALA A 3 -13.51 26.59 -39.58
C ALA A 3 -12.34 26.41 -38.58
N PHE A 4 -11.67 27.51 -38.22
CA PHE A 4 -10.56 27.48 -37.26
C PHE A 4 -11.04 27.19 -35.83
N ILE A 5 -12.23 27.69 -35.47
CA ILE A 5 -12.82 27.48 -34.13
C ILE A 5 -13.23 26.01 -33.96
N LEU A 6 -13.81 25.39 -34.99
CA LEU A 6 -14.18 23.98 -34.98
C LEU A 6 -12.96 23.04 -34.89
N ALA A 7 -11.86 23.38 -35.56
CA ALA A 7 -10.61 22.62 -35.47
C ALA A 7 -10.00 22.67 -34.07
N VAL A 8 -10.03 23.83 -33.40
CA VAL A 8 -9.53 23.98 -32.03
C VAL A 8 -10.38 23.19 -31.03
N PHE A 9 -11.71 23.17 -31.18
CA PHE A 9 -12.58 22.35 -30.33
C PHE A 9 -12.37 20.85 -30.54
N ALA A 10 -12.10 20.39 -31.77
CA ALA A 10 -11.82 18.98 -32.05
C ALA A 10 -10.46 18.52 -31.47
N ILE A 11 -9.45 19.39 -31.45
CA ILE A 11 -8.14 19.11 -30.84
C ILE A 11 -8.21 19.13 -29.29
N LEU A 12 -9.10 19.95 -28.71
CA LEU A 12 -9.35 19.95 -27.27
C LEU A 12 -10.15 18.73 -26.80
N MET A 13 -11.04 18.20 -27.66
CA MET A 13 -11.87 17.03 -27.34
C MET A 13 -11.17 15.67 -27.58
N SER A 14 -10.04 15.63 -28.29
CA SER A 14 -9.31 14.39 -28.57
C SER A 14 -8.46 13.89 -27.39
N GLN A 15 -8.40 14.63 -26.29
CA GLN A 15 -7.78 14.18 -25.03
C GLN A 15 -8.79 13.41 -24.17
N SER A 16 -9.42 12.38 -24.74
CA SER A 16 -10.02 11.32 -23.95
C SER A 16 -8.89 10.53 -23.31
N VAL A 17 -8.44 10.98 -22.13
CA VAL A 17 -7.49 10.25 -21.28
C VAL A 17 -8.17 8.94 -20.87
N PHE A 18 -7.71 7.82 -21.42
CA PHE A 18 -8.22 6.51 -21.02
C PHE A 18 -7.61 6.17 -19.66
N ALA A 19 -8.39 6.32 -18.60
CA ALA A 19 -8.01 5.84 -17.29
C ALA A 19 -8.10 4.30 -17.26
N LYS A 20 -6.98 3.63 -16.96
CA LYS A 20 -6.88 2.18 -16.79
C LYS A 20 -6.66 1.84 -15.33
N THR A 21 -7.39 0.86 -14.81
CA THR A 21 -7.13 0.32 -13.47
C THR A 21 -6.11 -0.81 -13.53
N ILE A 22 -5.05 -0.73 -12.72
CA ILE A 22 -4.07 -1.79 -12.49
C ILE A 22 -4.10 -2.23 -11.02
N GLN A 23 -3.58 -3.41 -10.75
CA GLN A 23 -3.37 -3.89 -9.38
C GLN A 23 -1.88 -3.81 -9.05
N VAL A 24 -1.55 -3.11 -7.97
CA VAL A 24 -0.18 -3.02 -7.43
C VAL A 24 -0.07 -3.82 -6.14
N THR A 25 1.13 -4.35 -5.89
CA THR A 25 1.46 -5.08 -4.66
C THR A 25 2.65 -4.41 -4.02
N GLY A 26 2.65 -4.33 -2.70
CA GLY A 26 3.71 -3.74 -1.91
C GLY A 26 3.94 -4.57 -0.65
N ARG A 27 5.13 -4.44 -0.08
CA ARG A 27 5.59 -5.30 1.01
C ARG A 27 6.14 -4.47 2.15
N GLY A 28 5.95 -4.96 3.36
CA GLY A 28 6.51 -4.38 4.58
C GLY A 28 7.03 -5.48 5.49
N SER A 29 8.10 -5.20 6.22
CA SER A 29 8.68 -6.15 7.16
C SER A 29 9.28 -5.44 8.35
N GLU A 30 8.89 -5.89 9.53
CA GLU A 30 9.35 -5.30 10.78
C GLU A 30 9.81 -6.36 11.75
N TYR A 31 10.87 -6.02 12.48
CA TYR A 31 11.53 -6.90 13.42
C TYR A 31 11.81 -6.13 14.71
N SER A 32 11.39 -6.68 15.84
CA SER A 32 11.70 -6.09 17.14
C SER A 32 11.66 -7.11 18.26
N TYR A 33 12.34 -6.77 19.35
CA TYR A 33 12.36 -7.56 20.56
C TYR A 33 11.19 -7.15 21.47
N CYS A 34 10.31 -8.09 21.78
CA CYS A 34 9.26 -7.90 22.75
C CYS A 34 9.69 -8.47 24.10
N ASN A 35 9.86 -7.61 25.10
CA ASN A 35 10.19 -8.06 26.46
C ASN A 35 8.98 -8.70 27.17
N ALA A 36 9.24 -9.37 28.29
CA ALA A 36 8.26 -10.03 29.15
C ALA A 36 7.02 -9.19 29.52
N ASN A 37 7.24 -7.89 29.71
CA ASN A 37 6.26 -6.94 30.23
C ASN A 37 5.48 -6.22 29.12
N SER A 38 5.96 -6.28 27.87
CA SER A 38 5.31 -5.63 26.73
C SER A 38 4.04 -6.36 26.26
N GLY A 39 3.91 -7.66 26.60
CA GLY A 39 2.75 -8.49 26.23
C GLY A 39 2.35 -8.37 24.76
N THR A 40 1.04 -8.38 24.51
CA THR A 40 0.45 -8.27 23.16
C THR A 40 0.61 -6.88 22.54
N PHE A 41 0.92 -5.84 23.31
CA PHE A 41 1.11 -4.49 22.79
C PHE A 41 2.29 -4.43 21.82
N CYS A 42 3.44 -5.00 22.19
CA CYS A 42 4.61 -5.04 21.31
C CYS A 42 4.33 -5.83 20.03
N PHE A 43 3.68 -6.99 20.15
CA PHE A 43 3.30 -7.81 19.00
C PHE A 43 2.41 -7.02 18.01
N ASN A 44 1.38 -6.34 18.52
CA ASN A 44 0.47 -5.55 17.70
C ASN A 44 1.15 -4.33 17.08
N ASP A 45 2.09 -3.70 17.79
CA ASP A 45 2.83 -2.57 17.25
C ASP A 45 3.72 -2.98 16.06
N ILE A 46 4.50 -4.05 16.21
CA ILE A 46 5.34 -4.58 15.12
C ILE A 46 4.49 -4.95 13.91
N LYS A 47 3.36 -5.65 14.14
CA LYS A 47 2.41 -6.00 13.09
C LYS A 47 1.90 -4.75 12.35
N ARG A 48 1.47 -3.73 13.10
CA ARG A 48 0.96 -2.47 12.54
C ARG A 48 2.04 -1.72 11.76
N ARG A 49 3.30 -1.75 12.21
CA ARG A 49 4.41 -1.12 11.49
C ARG A 49 4.69 -1.82 10.16
N ALA A 50 4.74 -3.16 10.13
CA ALA A 50 4.86 -3.93 8.89
C ALA A 50 3.71 -3.64 7.91
N GLU A 51 2.48 -3.55 8.41
CA GLU A 51 1.31 -3.18 7.61
C GLU A 51 1.38 -1.76 7.05
N SER A 52 1.84 -0.80 7.86
CA SER A 52 1.99 0.59 7.43
C SER A 52 3.09 0.75 6.37
N GLU A 53 4.17 -0.03 6.48
CA GLU A 53 5.22 -0.07 5.46
C GLU A 53 4.69 -0.65 4.14
N ALA A 54 3.96 -1.77 4.19
CA ALA A 54 3.35 -2.36 2.99
C ALA A 54 2.35 -1.40 2.32
N GLU A 55 1.55 -0.65 3.11
CA GLU A 55 0.67 0.40 2.60
C GLU A 55 1.42 1.53 1.91
N ARG A 56 2.53 1.97 2.50
CA ARG A 56 3.37 3.02 1.93
C ARG A 56 3.99 2.55 0.62
N ASP A 57 4.44 1.31 0.56
CA ASP A 57 5.05 0.72 -0.62
C ASP A 57 4.04 0.56 -1.79
N VAL A 58 2.80 0.09 -1.53
CA VAL A 58 1.77 0.07 -2.59
C VAL A 58 1.41 1.46 -3.08
N ARG A 59 1.30 2.43 -2.17
CA ARG A 59 0.96 3.80 -2.54
C ARG A 59 2.07 4.42 -3.38
N TRP A 60 3.31 4.29 -2.92
CA TRP A 60 4.49 4.73 -3.65
C TRP A 60 4.57 4.09 -5.04
N THR A 61 4.34 2.78 -5.14
CA THR A 61 4.36 2.08 -6.43
C THR A 61 3.29 2.60 -7.38
N CYS A 62 2.07 2.85 -6.89
CA CYS A 62 1.01 3.42 -7.70
C CYS A 62 1.36 4.84 -8.18
N GLU A 63 1.74 5.72 -7.27
CA GLU A 63 1.94 7.16 -7.54
C GLU A 63 3.24 7.43 -8.31
N MET A 64 4.33 6.75 -7.99
CA MET A 64 5.66 7.04 -8.53
C MET A 64 6.03 6.14 -9.70
N THR A 65 5.80 4.82 -9.59
CA THR A 65 6.17 3.87 -10.65
C THR A 65 5.19 3.95 -11.82
N HIS A 66 3.89 3.98 -11.51
CA HIS A 66 2.85 3.99 -12.54
C HIS A 66 2.29 5.37 -12.85
N ARG A 67 2.73 6.42 -12.15
CA ARG A 67 2.18 7.79 -12.27
C ARG A 67 0.65 7.81 -12.16
N GLY A 68 0.11 6.85 -11.42
CA GLY A 68 -1.32 6.69 -11.24
C GLY A 68 -1.82 7.42 -10.00
N ARG A 69 -3.13 7.57 -9.92
CA ARG A 69 -3.83 8.03 -8.73
C ARG A 69 -4.22 6.80 -7.90
N SER A 70 -3.84 6.79 -6.62
CA SER A 70 -4.33 5.77 -5.70
C SER A 70 -5.84 5.93 -5.54
N LEU A 71 -6.62 4.90 -5.88
CA LEU A 71 -8.02 4.85 -5.50
C LEU A 71 -8.06 4.42 -4.04
N THR A 72 -8.53 5.31 -3.16
CA THR A 72 -8.53 5.14 -1.70
C THR A 72 -9.28 3.88 -1.21
N TYR A 73 -10.00 3.20 -2.09
CA TYR A 73 -11.13 2.36 -1.73
C TYR A 73 -10.79 0.87 -1.56
N THR A 74 -9.57 0.42 -1.86
CA THR A 74 -9.28 -1.01 -1.70
C THR A 74 -7.82 -1.31 -1.40
N ILE A 75 -7.48 -1.39 -0.11
CA ILE A 75 -6.22 -1.95 0.37
C ILE A 75 -6.51 -3.27 1.08
N PHE A 76 -5.97 -4.36 0.55
CA PHE A 76 -6.02 -5.68 1.20
C PHE A 76 -4.67 -5.98 1.82
N LYS A 77 -4.65 -6.27 3.12
CA LYS A 77 -3.44 -6.62 3.87
C LYS A 77 -3.44 -8.10 4.21
N ASN A 78 -2.30 -8.75 4.01
CA ASN A 78 -2.04 -10.09 4.50
C ASN A 78 -0.76 -10.06 5.33
N THR A 79 -0.88 -10.23 6.64
CA THR A 79 0.23 -10.09 7.58
C THR A 79 0.52 -11.40 8.29
N PHE A 80 1.76 -11.85 8.23
CA PHE A 80 2.28 -13.02 8.91
C PHE A 80 3.33 -12.60 9.94
N CYS A 81 3.20 -13.05 11.18
CA CYS A 81 4.17 -12.80 12.24
C CYS A 81 4.71 -14.11 12.80
N SER A 82 6.01 -14.15 13.11
CA SER A 82 6.71 -15.28 13.70
C SER A 82 7.50 -14.85 14.94
N PRO A 83 7.31 -15.51 16.10
CA PRO A 83 6.18 -16.42 16.40
C PRO A 83 4.83 -15.70 16.30
N SER A 84 3.75 -16.44 16.03
CA SER A 84 2.39 -15.88 15.89
C SER A 84 1.67 -15.63 17.21
N TYR A 85 2.30 -16.01 18.33
CA TYR A 85 1.77 -15.90 19.67
C TYR A 85 2.93 -15.67 20.66
N LEU A 86 2.67 -14.84 21.67
CA LEU A 86 3.56 -14.61 22.79
C LEU A 86 2.89 -15.15 24.06
N PRO A 87 3.48 -16.14 24.75
CA PRO A 87 2.88 -16.68 25.97
C PRO A 87 2.94 -15.65 27.11
N PRO A 88 1.93 -15.64 28.00
CA PRO A 88 2.00 -14.84 29.22
C PRO A 88 3.14 -15.38 30.08
N LYS A 89 4.17 -14.56 30.31
CA LYS A 89 5.43 -14.86 31.04
C LYS A 89 6.52 -15.56 30.19
N HIS A 90 6.92 -14.95 29.08
CA HIS A 90 8.22 -15.21 28.44
C HIS A 90 9.29 -14.21 28.91
N ASP A 91 10.58 -14.56 28.84
CA ASP A 91 11.70 -13.64 29.13
C ASP A 91 11.89 -12.55 28.07
N GLY A 92 11.17 -12.70 26.96
CA GLY A 92 11.14 -11.81 25.82
C GLY A 92 11.58 -12.52 24.55
N THR A 93 10.96 -12.14 23.45
CA THR A 93 11.08 -12.86 22.18
C THR A 93 11.23 -11.88 21.03
N TRP A 94 12.10 -12.25 20.09
CA TRP A 94 12.19 -11.57 18.82
C TRP A 94 11.00 -11.92 17.94
N ILE A 95 10.26 -10.91 17.52
CA ILE A 95 9.13 -11.04 16.61
C ILE A 95 9.55 -10.48 15.25
N ASN A 96 9.23 -11.23 14.22
CA ASN A 96 9.34 -10.81 12.82
C ASN A 96 7.95 -10.82 12.19
N CYS A 97 7.48 -9.68 11.71
CA CYS A 97 6.25 -9.56 10.96
C CYS A 97 6.54 -9.17 9.51
N ARG A 98 5.86 -9.82 8.58
CA ARG A 98 5.86 -9.51 7.15
C ARG A 98 4.44 -9.26 6.71
N SER A 99 4.21 -8.18 5.97
CA SER A 99 2.92 -7.81 5.44
C SER A 99 3.02 -7.62 3.94
N ASP A 100 2.05 -8.18 3.21
CA ASP A 100 1.81 -7.87 1.81
C ASP A 100 0.53 -7.01 1.73
N ALA A 101 0.60 -5.91 1.01
CA ALA A 101 -0.54 -5.08 0.68
C ALA A 101 -0.82 -5.13 -0.83
N ARG A 102 -2.09 -5.11 -1.21
CA ARG A 102 -2.52 -4.96 -2.60
C ARG A 102 -3.47 -3.79 -2.74
N MET A 103 -3.31 -3.01 -3.80
CA MET A 103 -4.13 -1.83 -4.08
C MET A 103 -4.52 -1.76 -5.55
N GLN A 104 -5.73 -1.27 -5.83
CA GLN A 104 -6.14 -0.87 -7.18
C GLN A 104 -5.71 0.57 -7.44
N CYS A 105 -4.99 0.79 -8.54
CA CYS A 105 -4.43 2.07 -8.94
C CYS A 105 -5.03 2.48 -10.29
N GLU A 106 -5.47 3.73 -10.42
CA GLU A 106 -5.97 4.30 -11.68
C GLU A 106 -4.81 5.01 -12.37
N VAL A 107 -4.43 4.55 -13.56
CA VAL A 107 -3.34 5.12 -14.36
C VAL A 107 -3.95 5.82 -15.57
N GLN A 108 -3.51 7.05 -15.82
CA GLN A 108 -3.86 7.79 -17.02
C GLN A 108 -2.79 7.52 -18.07
N ASP A 109 -3.16 6.84 -19.15
CA ASP A 109 -2.30 6.64 -20.33
C ASP A 109 -2.35 7.87 -21.26
#